data_AF-A0A2W7NLS9-F1
#
_entry.id   AF-A0A2W7NLS9-F1
#
_cell.length_a   1.000
_cell.length_b   1.000
_cell.length_c   1.000
_cell.angle_alpha   90.00
_cell.angle_beta   90.00
_cell.angle_gamma   90.00
#
_symmetry.space_group_name_H-M   'P 1'
#
loop_
_entity.id
_entity.type
_entity.pdbx_description
1 polymer ?
#
loop_
_entity_poly.entity_id
_entity_poly.type
_entity_poly.pdbx_seq_one_letter_code
_entity_poly.pdbx_strand_id
1 'polypeptide(L)'
;MSSPRSISVSWQFTVGAAPDFWALSTIVTTCLGQADVKILRQDIAMRGDRVEFETDHGKLTILSEGDGYVTATMDIDAICPHETARQICFLLSRRVAGRFALANIHWHPTMQTLPPVDFTWGALRDMPYRFVAPASEVRPSYLA
;
A
#
# COMPACT_ATOMS: atom_id res chain seq x y z
N MET A 1 9.86 15.02 14.21
CA MET A 1 8.66 14.81 13.36
C MET A 1 8.41 13.33 13.28
N SER A 2 7.22 12.85 13.64
CA SER A 2 6.91 11.42 13.69
C SER A 2 6.45 10.94 12.32
N SER A 3 7.12 9.94 11.76
CA SER A 3 6.71 9.27 10.52
C SER A 3 5.42 8.46 10.75
N PRO A 4 4.53 8.31 9.75
CA PRO A 4 3.27 7.60 9.95
C PRO A 4 3.51 6.12 10.25
N ARG A 5 2.89 5.60 11.30
CA ARG A 5 3.05 4.22 11.78
C ARG A 5 2.57 3.14 10.80
N SER A 6 1.92 3.55 9.71
CA SER A 6 1.44 2.63 8.68
C SER A 6 1.66 3.22 7.29
N ILE A 7 1.84 2.32 6.32
CA ILE A 7 1.92 2.63 4.90
C ILE A 7 0.91 1.74 4.19
N SER A 8 0.02 2.36 3.41
CA SER A 8 -1.00 1.64 2.68
C SER A 8 -0.99 1.96 1.20
N VAL A 9 -1.36 0.96 0.41
CA VAL A 9 -1.65 1.10 -1.00
C VAL A 9 -2.98 0.40 -1.28
N SER A 10 -3.82 1.02 -2.09
CA SER A 10 -5.05 0.39 -2.55
C SER A 10 -5.05 0.26 -4.06
N TRP A 11 -5.68 -0.80 -4.53
CA TRP A 11 -5.81 -1.14 -5.93
C TRP A 11 -7.27 -1.11 -6.30
N GLN A 12 -7.59 -0.29 -7.30
CA GLN A 12 -8.88 -0.31 -7.96
C GLN A 12 -8.76 -1.22 -9.18
N PHE A 13 -9.48 -2.34 -9.17
CA PHE A 13 -9.53 -3.27 -10.27
C PHE A 13 -10.55 -2.80 -11.31
N THR A 14 -10.34 -3.21 -12.55
CA THR A 14 -11.39 -3.11 -13.58
C THR A 14 -12.58 -4.01 -13.23
N VAL A 15 -13.77 -3.69 -13.74
CA VAL A 15 -15.02 -4.40 -13.40
C VAL A 15 -14.89 -5.90 -13.68
N GLY A 16 -15.16 -6.73 -12.67
CA GLY A 16 -15.09 -8.20 -12.77
C GLY A 16 -13.67 -8.79 -12.73
N ALA A 17 -12.63 -7.97 -12.55
CA ALA A 17 -11.24 -8.41 -12.54
C ALA A 17 -10.63 -8.52 -11.12
N ALA A 18 -11.42 -8.28 -10.07
CA ALA A 18 -10.96 -8.40 -8.70
C ALA A 18 -10.57 -9.85 -8.37
N PRO A 19 -9.37 -10.09 -7.85
CA PRO A 19 -8.90 -11.44 -7.58
C PRO A 19 -9.52 -12.03 -6.30
N ASP A 20 -9.51 -13.36 -6.21
CA ASP A 20 -9.70 -14.02 -4.93
C ASP A 20 -8.50 -13.82 -3.99
N PHE A 21 -8.73 -14.05 -2.70
CA PHE A 21 -7.71 -13.87 -1.67
C PHE A 21 -6.60 -14.92 -1.70
N TRP A 22 -6.84 -16.09 -2.31
CA TRP A 22 -5.80 -17.12 -2.45
C TRP A 22 -4.72 -16.66 -3.43
N ALA A 23 -5.12 -16.06 -4.54
CA ALA A 23 -4.24 -15.47 -5.52
C ALA A 23 -3.45 -14.29 -4.93
N LEU A 24 -4.12 -13.40 -4.18
CA LEU A 24 -3.45 -12.30 -3.47
C LEU A 24 -2.48 -12.80 -2.42
N SER A 25 -2.86 -13.79 -1.61
CA SER A 25 -1.99 -14.38 -0.58
C SER A 25 -0.69 -14.93 -1.18
N THR A 26 -0.78 -15.63 -2.31
CA THR A 26 0.42 -16.14 -3.02
C THR A 26 1.35 -15.01 -3.47
N ILE A 27 0.79 -13.91 -3.99
CA ILE A 27 1.57 -12.73 -4.40
C ILE A 27 2.26 -12.13 -3.19
N VAL A 28 1.55 -12.00 -2.07
CA VAL A 28 2.07 -11.43 -0.82
C VAL A 28 3.21 -12.24 -0.28
N THR A 29 3.02 -13.53 -0.06
CA THR A 29 4.06 -14.43 0.47
C THR A 29 5.32 -14.36 -0.38
N THR A 30 5.15 -14.36 -1.70
CA THR A 30 6.29 -14.25 -2.62
C THR A 30 6.95 -12.86 -2.55
N CYS A 31 6.22 -11.78 -2.25
CA CYS A 31 6.76 -10.41 -2.15
C CYS A 31 7.53 -10.23 -0.85
N LEU A 32 6.96 -10.72 0.26
CA LEU A 32 7.61 -10.73 1.57
C LEU A 32 8.92 -11.53 1.52
N GLY A 33 8.91 -12.73 0.90
CA GLY A 33 10.12 -13.52 0.72
C GLY A 33 11.21 -12.84 -0.11
N GLN A 34 10.85 -12.05 -1.13
CA GLN A 34 11.82 -11.27 -1.91
C GLN A 34 12.38 -10.06 -1.15
N ALA A 35 11.63 -9.54 -0.19
CA ALA A 35 12.06 -8.45 0.68
C ALA A 35 12.82 -8.93 1.93
N ASP A 36 13.14 -10.23 2.02
CA ASP A 36 13.74 -10.88 3.19
C ASP A 36 12.92 -10.68 4.48
N VAL A 37 11.59 -10.59 4.33
CA VAL A 37 10.65 -10.44 5.45
C VAL A 37 10.15 -11.82 5.86
N LYS A 38 10.27 -12.14 7.15
CA LYS A 38 9.83 -13.42 7.69
C LYS A 38 8.35 -13.36 8.06
N ILE A 39 7.59 -14.33 7.58
CA ILE A 39 6.19 -14.50 7.98
C ILE A 39 6.18 -15.33 9.26
N LEU A 40 5.67 -14.73 10.34
CA LEU A 40 5.53 -15.37 11.65
C LEU A 40 4.18 -16.08 11.76
N ARG A 41 3.12 -15.46 11.23
CA ARG A 41 1.76 -15.99 11.21
C ARG A 41 1.01 -15.48 10.00
N GLN A 42 0.13 -16.31 9.46
CA GLN A 42 -0.86 -15.92 8.47
C GLN A 42 -2.26 -16.26 8.99
N ASP A 43 -3.18 -15.32 8.89
CA ASP A 43 -4.58 -15.49 9.27
C ASP A 43 -5.49 -15.05 8.11
N ILE A 44 -6.54 -15.82 7.84
CA ILE A 44 -7.53 -15.53 6.81
C ILE A 44 -8.87 -15.42 7.52
N ALA A 45 -9.49 -14.24 7.46
CA ALA A 45 -10.76 -14.03 8.13
C ALA A 45 -11.83 -15.00 7.60
N MET A 46 -12.73 -15.47 8.48
CA MET A 46 -13.78 -16.44 8.10
C MET A 46 -14.67 -15.98 6.95
N ARG A 47 -14.80 -14.66 6.73
CA ARG A 47 -15.58 -14.08 5.63
C ARG A 47 -14.82 -14.04 4.30
N GLY A 48 -13.52 -14.32 4.31
CA GLY A 48 -12.68 -14.30 3.11
C GLY A 48 -12.58 -12.91 2.48
N ASP A 49 -12.77 -11.85 3.25
CA ASP A 49 -12.65 -10.44 2.85
C ASP A 49 -11.36 -9.78 3.37
N ARG A 50 -10.60 -10.51 4.19
CA ARG A 50 -9.39 -10.03 4.84
C ARG A 50 -8.37 -11.13 5.03
N VAL A 51 -7.11 -10.81 4.75
CA VAL A 51 -5.95 -11.65 5.05
C VAL A 51 -4.95 -10.83 5.84
N GLU A 52 -4.40 -11.40 6.90
CA GLU A 52 -3.44 -10.77 7.78
C GLU A 52 -2.15 -11.60 7.84
N PHE A 53 -1.01 -10.92 7.77
CA PHE A 53 0.32 -11.51 7.91
C PHE A 53 1.04 -10.78 9.04
N GLU A 54 1.39 -11.52 10.09
CA GLU A 54 2.33 -11.04 11.10
C GLU A 54 3.73 -11.35 10.60
N THR A 55 4.60 -10.35 10.63
CA THR A 55 5.98 -10.44 10.16
C THR A 55 6.94 -9.93 11.21
N ASP A 56 8.23 -10.18 11.03
CA ASP A 56 9.30 -9.58 11.85
C ASP A 56 9.46 -8.06 11.65
N HIS A 57 8.72 -7.47 10.69
CA HIS A 57 8.72 -6.06 10.35
C HIS A 57 7.40 -5.34 10.72
N GLY A 58 6.45 -6.06 11.34
CA GLY A 58 5.12 -5.56 11.68
C GLY A 58 4.00 -6.39 11.05
N LYS A 59 2.83 -5.78 10.88
CA LYS A 59 1.62 -6.47 10.41
C LYS A 59 1.21 -5.98 9.03
N LEU A 60 1.09 -6.89 8.07
CA LEU A 60 0.51 -6.61 6.76
C LEU A 60 -0.94 -7.10 6.73
N THR A 61 -1.87 -6.18 6.51
CA THR A 61 -3.30 -6.48 6.36
C THR A 61 -3.73 -6.21 4.93
N ILE A 62 -4.39 -7.18 4.29
CA ILE A 62 -5.08 -7.00 3.01
C ILE A 62 -6.58 -7.10 3.26
N LEU A 63 -7.32 -6.10 2.80
CA LEU A 63 -8.75 -5.98 2.94
C LEU A 63 -9.40 -5.73 1.58
N SER A 64 -10.46 -6.46 1.26
CA SER A 64 -11.35 -6.18 0.13
C SER A 64 -12.50 -5.34 0.63
N GLU A 65 -12.65 -4.13 0.12
CA GLU A 65 -13.67 -3.17 0.56
C GLU A 65 -14.99 -3.31 -0.22
N GLY A 66 -15.04 -4.22 -1.21
CA GLY A 66 -16.14 -4.32 -2.16
C GLY A 66 -15.85 -3.55 -3.45
N ASP A 67 -16.72 -3.70 -4.45
CA ASP A 67 -16.67 -2.94 -5.72
C ASP A 67 -15.33 -2.98 -6.49
N GLY A 68 -14.55 -4.05 -6.29
CA GLY A 68 -13.24 -4.21 -6.91
C GLY A 68 -12.17 -3.30 -6.30
N TYR A 69 -12.29 -2.95 -5.03
CA TYR A 69 -11.28 -2.22 -4.28
C TYR A 69 -10.60 -3.12 -3.25
N VAL A 70 -9.26 -3.17 -3.28
CA VAL A 70 -8.47 -3.92 -2.31
C VAL A 70 -7.38 -3.02 -1.74
N THR A 71 -7.28 -2.97 -0.42
CA THR A 71 -6.29 -2.19 0.31
C THR A 71 -5.29 -3.12 0.98
N ALA A 72 -4.00 -2.86 0.79
CA ALA A 72 -2.91 -3.47 1.54
C ALA A 72 -2.27 -2.42 2.46
N THR A 73 -2.26 -2.70 3.76
CA THR A 73 -1.73 -1.83 4.81
C THR A 73 -0.63 -2.54 5.57
N MET A 74 0.57 -1.97 5.56
CA MET A 74 1.69 -2.38 6.40
C MET A 74 1.72 -1.49 7.64
N ASP A 75 1.33 -2.04 8.78
CA ASP A 75 1.55 -1.45 10.10
C ASP A 75 2.99 -1.75 10.53
N ILE A 76 3.78 -0.70 10.71
CA ILE A 76 5.23 -0.74 10.89
C ILE A 76 5.54 -0.85 12.38
N ASP A 77 6.22 -1.92 12.77
CA ASP A 77 6.78 -2.03 14.12
C ASP A 77 7.95 -1.06 14.30
N ALA A 78 8.24 -0.65 15.55
CA ALA A 78 9.26 0.37 15.84
C ALA A 78 10.68 0.05 15.30
N ILE A 79 10.94 -1.22 14.98
CA ILE A 79 12.22 -1.75 14.50
C ILE A 79 12.30 -1.71 12.96
N CYS A 80 11.16 -1.63 12.26
CA CYS A 80 11.10 -1.69 10.81
C CYS A 80 11.35 -0.30 10.17
N PRO A 81 12.31 -0.19 9.22
CA PRO A 81 12.50 1.05 8.47
C PRO A 81 11.27 1.36 7.59
N HIS A 82 10.82 2.63 7.59
CA HIS A 82 9.75 3.08 6.71
C HIS A 82 10.01 2.78 5.22
N GLU A 83 11.28 2.79 4.81
CA GLU A 83 11.66 2.45 3.45
C GLU A 83 11.30 1.00 3.09
N THR A 84 11.53 0.05 4.01
CA THR A 84 11.17 -1.36 3.82
C THR A 84 9.67 -1.51 3.59
N ALA A 85 8.84 -0.84 4.41
CA ALA A 85 7.39 -0.85 4.22
C ALA A 85 6.96 -0.26 2.87
N ARG A 86 7.62 0.81 2.39
CA ARG A 86 7.37 1.34 1.03
C ARG A 86 7.76 0.34 -0.06
N GLN A 87 8.93 -0.30 0.09
CA GLN A 87 9.41 -1.30 -0.86
C GLN A 87 8.44 -2.50 -0.93
N ILE A 88 7.93 -2.98 0.21
CA ILE A 88 6.93 -4.04 0.26
C ILE A 88 5.66 -3.62 -0.49
N CYS A 89 5.07 -2.46 -0.17
CA CYS A 89 3.86 -1.98 -0.85
C CYS A 89 4.09 -1.74 -2.35
N PHE A 90 5.29 -1.29 -2.75
CA PHE A 90 5.66 -1.14 -4.14
C PHE A 90 5.74 -2.49 -4.87
N LEU A 91 6.47 -3.46 -4.31
CA LEU A 91 6.62 -4.80 -4.88
C LEU A 91 5.28 -5.51 -5.02
N LEU A 92 4.43 -5.41 -4.00
CA LEU A 92 3.05 -5.89 -4.04
C LEU A 92 2.30 -5.28 -5.22
N SER A 93 2.28 -3.95 -5.31
CA SER A 93 1.57 -3.23 -6.36
C SER A 93 2.07 -3.60 -7.76
N ARG A 94 3.38 -3.73 -7.94
CA ARG A 94 3.98 -4.15 -9.23
C ARG A 94 3.53 -5.53 -9.64
N ARG A 95 3.44 -6.48 -8.71
CA ARG A 95 2.99 -7.83 -9.02
C ARG A 95 1.49 -7.92 -9.25
N VAL A 96 0.69 -7.18 -8.47
CA VAL A 96 -0.75 -7.07 -8.69
C VAL A 96 -1.01 -6.48 -10.07
N ALA A 97 -0.37 -5.37 -10.42
CA ALA A 97 -0.49 -4.74 -11.74
C ALA A 97 0.00 -5.63 -12.90
N GLY A 98 1.03 -6.47 -12.66
CA GLY A 98 1.53 -7.41 -13.66
C GLY A 98 0.64 -8.63 -13.88
N ARG A 99 -0.26 -8.94 -12.95
CA ARG A 99 -1.14 -10.13 -12.99
C ARG A 99 -2.61 -9.80 -13.22
N PHE A 100 -3.06 -8.61 -12.82
CA PHE A 100 -4.46 -8.21 -12.84
C PHE A 100 -4.64 -6.85 -13.51
N ALA A 101 -5.80 -6.65 -14.12
CA ALA A 101 -6.17 -5.41 -14.76
C ALA A 101 -6.60 -4.37 -13.71
N LEU A 102 -5.68 -3.47 -13.37
CA LEU A 102 -5.91 -2.34 -12.48
C LEU A 102 -6.32 -1.09 -13.26
N ALA A 103 -7.35 -0.40 -12.77
CA ALA A 103 -7.70 0.94 -13.22
C ALA A 103 -6.77 1.98 -12.60
N ASN A 104 -6.61 1.94 -11.27
CA ASN A 104 -5.83 2.92 -10.52
C ASN A 104 -5.14 2.28 -9.30
N ILE A 105 -4.05 2.92 -8.86
CA ILE A 105 -3.35 2.64 -7.61
C ILE A 105 -3.42 3.88 -6.73
N HIS A 106 -3.91 3.73 -5.51
CA HIS A 106 -4.04 4.80 -4.52
C HIS A 106 -2.96 4.64 -3.45
N TRP A 107 -2.10 5.65 -3.31
CA TRP A 107 -1.01 5.69 -2.34
C TRP A 107 -1.40 6.53 -1.14
N HIS A 108 -1.60 5.90 0.02
CA HIS A 108 -2.23 6.54 1.19
C HIS A 108 -1.34 7.43 2.05
N PRO A 109 0.00 7.32 2.06
CA PRO A 109 0.81 8.34 2.74
C PRO A 109 0.60 9.74 2.16
N THR A 110 0.22 9.87 0.88
CA THR A 110 0.04 11.17 0.21
C THR A 110 -1.34 11.33 -0.45
N MET A 111 -2.23 10.35 -0.33
CA MET A 111 -3.53 10.27 -1.01
C MET A 111 -3.44 10.43 -2.54
N GLN A 112 -2.30 10.09 -3.14
CA GLN A 112 -2.12 10.22 -4.58
C GLN A 112 -2.74 9.04 -5.31
N THR A 113 -3.39 9.32 -6.44
CA THR A 113 -3.91 8.29 -7.34
C THR A 113 -3.06 8.29 -8.60
N LEU A 114 -2.49 7.15 -8.94
CA LEU A 114 -1.63 6.96 -10.10
C LEU A 114 -2.15 5.81 -10.95
N PRO A 115 -2.05 5.90 -12.29
CA PRO A 115 -2.24 4.74 -13.14
C PRO A 115 -1.09 3.74 -12.92
N PRO A 116 -1.29 2.43 -13.15
CA PRO A 116 -0.28 1.41 -12.87
C PRO A 116 1.06 1.60 -13.58
N VAL A 117 1.05 2.22 -14.76
CA VAL A 117 2.26 2.50 -15.57
C VAL A 117 3.15 3.59 -14.95
N ASP A 118 2.55 4.53 -14.23
CA ASP A 118 3.26 5.65 -13.59
C ASP A 118 3.67 5.32 -12.16
N PHE A 119 3.16 4.22 -11.59
CA PHE A 119 3.52 3.73 -10.26
C PHE A 119 4.89 3.02 -10.26
N THR A 120 5.94 3.83 -10.40
CA THR A 120 7.35 3.38 -10.42
C THR A 120 8.04 3.60 -9.07
N TRP A 121 9.14 2.87 -8.82
CA TRP A 121 9.91 3.06 -7.59
C TRP A 121 10.52 4.46 -7.50
N GLY A 122 10.94 5.05 -8.63
CA GLY A 122 11.44 6.42 -8.68
C GLY A 122 10.38 7.42 -8.22
N ALA A 123 9.19 7.35 -8.82
CA ALA A 123 8.05 8.20 -8.42
C ALA A 123 7.73 8.04 -6.93
N LEU A 124 7.70 6.80 -6.43
CA LEU A 124 7.47 6.50 -5.02
C LEU A 124 8.57 7.01 -4.11
N ARG A 125 9.84 6.88 -4.45
CA ARG A 125 10.94 7.30 -3.58
C ARG A 125 10.94 8.81 -3.37
N ASP A 126 10.55 9.55 -4.39
CA ASP A 126 10.55 11.02 -4.36
C ASP A 126 9.28 11.59 -3.67
N MET A 127 8.27 10.75 -3.42
CA MET A 127 7.03 11.15 -2.72
C MET A 127 7.23 11.31 -1.20
N PRO A 128 6.62 12.35 -0.59
CA PRO A 128 6.71 12.56 0.85
C PRO A 128 6.17 11.38 1.66
N TYR A 129 6.64 11.25 2.89
CA TYR A 129 6.22 10.19 3.81
C TYR A 129 4.86 10.44 4.46
N ARG A 130 4.26 11.61 4.27
CA ARG A 130 2.96 11.99 4.84
C ARG A 130 2.27 12.97 3.92
N PHE A 131 0.97 13.14 4.13
CA PHE A 131 0.21 14.16 3.45
C PHE A 131 0.78 15.52 3.82
N VAL A 132 1.33 16.21 2.84
CA VAL A 132 1.72 17.61 2.96
C VAL A 132 0.53 18.38 2.41
N ALA A 133 -0.35 18.83 3.30
CA ALA A 133 -1.38 19.79 2.91
C ALA A 133 -0.68 20.96 2.20
N PRO A 134 -1.25 21.51 1.11
CA PRO A 134 -0.70 22.72 0.52
C PRO A 134 -0.54 23.75 1.64
N ALA A 135 0.67 24.27 1.81
CA ALA A 135 0.89 25.35 2.75
C ALA A 135 -0.07 26.46 2.34
N SER A 136 -1.07 26.74 3.17
CA SER A 136 -1.92 27.90 2.98
C SER A 136 -1.00 29.11 3.00
N GLU A 137 -0.73 29.67 1.82
CA GLU A 137 -0.01 30.92 1.68
C GLU A 137 -0.95 31.97 2.30
N VAL A 138 -0.82 32.21 3.61
CA VAL A 138 -1.48 33.31 4.29
C VAL A 138 -0.84 34.57 3.72
N ARG A 139 -1.39 35.07 2.62
CA ARG A 139 -1.05 36.39 2.13
C ARG A 139 -1.62 37.38 3.14
N PRO A 140 -0.78 38.14 3.86
CA PRO A 140 -1.30 39.22 4.67
C PRO A 140 -2.07 40.15 3.72
N SER A 141 -3.35 40.34 3.99
CA SER A 141 -4.18 41.35 3.34
C SER A 141 -3.75 42.72 3.85
N TYR A 142 -2.56 43.16 3.43
CA TYR A 142 -2.14 44.54 3.58
C TYR A 142 -1.70 45.03 2.21
N LEU A 143 -2.26 46.20 1.86
CA LEU A 143 -2.03 47.04 0.67
C LEU A 143 -3.00 46.79 -0.49
N ALA A 144 -4.20 47.40 -0.44
CA ALA A 144 -4.48 48.70 -1.07
C ALA A 144 -5.94 49.11 -0.82
#